data_AF-A0A970SQH5-F1
#
_entry.id   AF-A0A970SQH5-F1
#
_cell.length_a   1.000
_cell.length_b   1.000
_cell.length_c   1.000
_cell.angle_alpha   90.00
_cell.angle_beta   90.00
_cell.angle_gamma   90.00
#
_symmetry.space_group_name_H-M   'P 1'
#
loop_
_entity.id
_entity.type
_entity.pdbx_description
1 polymer ?
#
loop_
_entity_poly.entity_id
_entity_poly.type
_entity_poly.pdbx_seq_one_letter_code
_entity_poly.pdbx_strand_id
1 'polypeptide(L)'
;MRSGARRLRPMGVADILDETVELYKSSFILLVGIAAVMYVPYSVFTQYAATRLISIASLPNRAPGPEIYSSLAITAISYLYLFITAPLVTGALTYAISEVYLGHKPTILDSFRRVFSFSIFGQLLAAIGLKVIVFIIPLMFAVSVVFLSVMSFVTLQSSWPVILGLVLIPLFSVALSIFLLLRLALIEPAIIVETSGVGHAISRSWKLMSGNLGKCLGLYFITLIVVSFVSYFATIPTQSAVAGAIIKGVAPSGVFIALHTIISALVGAALAPVTSIVIILLYYDIRIRKEGFDLELLADEMSSTRDSYWMKPELPQEQPPISDPPGTDQ
;
A
#
# COMPACT_ATOMS: atom_id res chain seq x y z
N MET A 1 10.27 28.11 -8.88
CA MET A 1 11.10 26.90 -8.71
C MET A 1 10.71 25.94 -9.83
N ARG A 2 11.65 25.57 -10.71
CA ARG A 2 11.38 24.78 -11.92
C ARG A 2 10.78 23.42 -11.52
N SER A 3 9.52 23.20 -11.85
CA SER A 3 8.90 21.86 -11.86
C SER A 3 9.48 21.10 -13.05
N GLY A 4 10.73 20.68 -12.94
CA GLY A 4 11.34 19.75 -13.89
C GLY A 4 10.81 18.36 -13.58
N ALA A 5 10.33 17.65 -14.61
CA ALA A 5 10.10 16.21 -14.53
C ALA A 5 11.27 15.57 -13.78
N ARG A 6 10.98 14.81 -12.72
CA ARG A 6 12.04 14.15 -11.93
C ARG A 6 12.80 13.26 -12.90
N ARG A 7 14.12 13.47 -13.01
CA ARG A 7 14.94 12.77 -13.99
C ARG A 7 14.85 11.27 -13.71
N LEU A 8 14.20 10.57 -14.62
CA LEU A 8 14.12 9.12 -14.64
C LEU A 8 15.54 8.60 -14.82
N ARG A 9 16.12 8.11 -13.73
CA ARG A 9 17.46 7.57 -13.69
C ARG A 9 17.46 6.26 -12.93
N PRO A 10 18.39 5.34 -13.20
CA PRO A 10 18.60 4.19 -12.35
C PRO A 10 18.89 4.64 -10.91
N MET A 11 18.18 4.07 -9.94
CA MET A 11 18.28 4.42 -8.53
C MET A 11 18.98 3.33 -7.74
N GLY A 12 19.86 3.69 -6.82
CA GLY A 12 20.33 2.82 -5.74
C GLY A 12 19.27 2.59 -4.67
N VAL A 13 19.62 1.86 -3.60
CA VAL A 13 18.73 1.71 -2.43
C VAL A 13 18.58 3.04 -1.68
N ALA A 14 19.68 3.77 -1.48
CA ALA A 14 19.67 5.08 -0.83
C ALA A 14 18.87 6.11 -1.64
N ASP A 15 19.09 6.17 -2.97
CA ASP A 15 18.35 7.08 -3.84
C ASP A 15 16.83 6.85 -3.76
N ILE A 16 16.38 5.59 -3.71
CA ILE A 16 14.94 5.28 -3.55
C ILE A 16 14.40 5.80 -2.21
N LEU A 17 15.16 5.67 -1.13
CA LEU A 17 14.74 6.14 0.19
C LEU A 17 14.73 7.67 0.27
N ASP A 18 15.73 8.34 -0.29
CA ASP A 18 15.79 9.80 -0.36
C ASP A 18 14.62 10.36 -1.19
N GLU A 19 14.41 9.79 -2.38
CA GLU A 19 13.30 10.15 -3.27
C GLU A 19 11.94 9.85 -2.63
N THR A 20 11.84 8.80 -1.81
CA THR A 20 10.64 8.50 -1.02
C THR A 20 10.29 9.65 -0.09
N VAL A 21 11.28 10.19 0.63
CA VAL A 21 11.07 11.31 1.56
C VAL A 21 10.67 12.57 0.79
N GLU A 22 11.27 12.83 -0.37
CA GLU A 22 10.92 13.97 -1.21
C GLU A 22 9.49 13.88 -1.78
N LEU A 23 9.11 12.73 -2.35
CA LEU A 23 7.75 12.45 -2.81
C LEU A 23 6.74 12.61 -1.68
N TYR A 24 7.02 12.01 -0.52
CA TYR A 24 6.16 12.08 0.65
C TYR A 24 5.94 13.52 1.11
N LYS A 25 7.00 14.33 1.22
CA LYS A 25 6.89 15.75 1.61
C LYS A 25 6.15 16.57 0.56
N SER A 26 6.42 16.35 -0.72
CA SER A 26 5.82 17.13 -1.80
C SER A 26 4.31 16.93 -1.94
N SER A 27 3.80 15.76 -1.56
CA SER A 27 2.40 15.36 -1.74
C SER A 27 1.75 14.84 -0.46
N PHE A 28 2.21 15.29 0.71
CA PHE A 28 1.79 14.79 2.03
C PHE A 28 0.26 14.74 2.19
N ILE A 29 -0.42 15.87 1.93
CA ILE A 29 -1.87 15.99 2.13
C ILE A 29 -2.65 15.02 1.22
N LEU A 30 -2.22 14.89 -0.04
CA LEU A 30 -2.83 13.97 -1.00
C LEU A 30 -2.69 12.52 -0.52
N LEU A 31 -1.47 12.11 -0.18
CA LEU A 31 -1.17 10.73 0.16
C LEU A 31 -1.79 10.30 1.49
N VAL A 32 -1.66 11.15 2.53
CA VAL A 32 -2.27 10.91 3.84
C VAL A 32 -3.79 10.98 3.75
N GLY A 33 -4.34 11.89 2.94
CA GLY A 33 -5.77 11.99 2.69
C GLY A 33 -6.36 10.71 2.06
N ILE A 34 -5.66 10.11 1.09
CA ILE A 34 -6.04 8.82 0.51
C ILE A 34 -5.98 7.71 1.57
N ALA A 35 -4.90 7.64 2.35
CA ALA A 35 -4.72 6.62 3.38
C ALA A 35 -5.72 6.73 4.54
N ALA A 36 -6.10 7.95 4.92
CA ALA A 36 -7.02 8.23 6.01
C ALA A 36 -8.40 7.61 5.80
N VAL A 37 -8.85 7.50 4.54
CA VAL A 37 -10.13 6.84 4.18
C VAL A 37 -10.21 5.42 4.72
N MET A 38 -9.10 4.70 4.79
CA MET A 38 -9.03 3.34 5.33
C MET A 38 -8.64 3.33 6.81
N TYR A 39 -7.58 4.05 7.20
CA TYR A 39 -7.02 3.92 8.55
C TYR A 39 -7.92 4.51 9.64
N VAL A 40 -8.63 5.61 9.37
CA VAL A 40 -9.47 6.25 10.38
C VAL A 40 -10.62 5.33 10.79
N PRO A 41 -11.49 4.83 9.89
CA PRO A 41 -12.58 3.95 10.31
C PRO A 41 -12.07 2.61 10.85
N TYR A 42 -11.00 2.05 10.26
CA TYR A 42 -10.38 0.82 10.74
C TYR A 42 -9.91 0.93 12.20
N SER A 43 -9.24 2.03 12.56
CA SER A 43 -8.76 2.25 13.93
C SER A 43 -9.91 2.36 14.95
N VAL A 44 -11.02 3.01 14.57
CA VAL A 44 -12.20 3.15 15.42
C VAL A 44 -12.86 1.80 15.66
N PHE A 45 -13.09 1.02 14.59
CA PHE A 45 -13.72 -0.29 14.73
C PHE A 45 -12.88 -1.27 15.56
N THR A 46 -11.58 -1.31 15.30
CA THR A 46 -10.66 -2.20 16.02
C THR A 46 -10.49 -1.80 17.48
N GLN A 47 -10.39 -0.50 17.80
CA GLN A 47 -10.33 -0.05 19.19
C GLN A 47 -11.64 -0.32 19.94
N TYR A 48 -12.78 -0.10 19.29
CA TYR A 48 -14.09 -0.43 19.87
C TYR A 48 -14.20 -1.93 20.17
N ALA A 49 -13.78 -2.80 19.25
CA ALA A 49 -13.74 -4.24 19.50
C ALA A 49 -12.78 -4.61 20.64
N ALA A 50 -11.57 -4.02 20.66
CA ALA A 50 -10.55 -4.31 21.66
C ALA A 50 -11.00 -3.93 23.07
N THR A 51 -11.61 -2.75 23.26
CA THR A 51 -12.11 -2.32 24.57
C THR A 51 -13.22 -3.23 25.10
N ARG A 52 -14.11 -3.70 24.21
CA ARG A 52 -15.14 -4.70 24.56
C ARG A 52 -14.51 -6.02 25.01
N LEU A 53 -13.53 -6.54 24.25
CA LEU A 53 -12.84 -7.78 24.62
C LEU A 53 -12.11 -7.68 25.96
N ILE A 54 -11.40 -6.56 26.22
CA ILE A 54 -10.72 -6.31 27.50
C ILE A 54 -11.73 -6.23 28.66
N SER A 55 -12.88 -5.58 28.45
CA SER A 55 -13.93 -5.48 29.47
C SER A 55 -14.52 -6.83 29.86
N ILE A 56 -14.64 -7.75 28.89
CA ILE A 56 -15.13 -9.11 29.15
C ILE A 56 -14.04 -9.93 29.86
N ALA A 57 -12.79 -9.84 29.40
CA ALA A 57 -11.66 -10.60 29.93
C ALA A 57 -11.26 -10.18 31.36
N SER A 58 -11.60 -8.96 31.79
CA SER A 58 -11.28 -8.44 33.13
C SER A 58 -12.25 -8.90 34.22
N LEU A 59 -13.33 -9.61 33.88
CA LEU A 59 -14.31 -10.13 34.84
C LEU A 59 -13.88 -11.54 35.33
N PRO A 60 -13.53 -11.71 36.63
CA PRO A 60 -13.11 -13.01 37.15
C PRO A 60 -14.25 -14.05 37.09
N ASN A 61 -13.93 -15.29 36.70
CA ASN A 61 -14.84 -16.44 36.69
C ASN A 61 -16.14 -16.30 35.87
N ARG A 62 -16.20 -15.34 34.94
CA ARG A 62 -17.35 -15.20 34.04
C ARG A 62 -17.22 -16.16 32.85
N ALA A 63 -18.17 -17.08 32.72
CA ALA A 63 -18.24 -17.95 31.54
C ALA A 63 -18.43 -17.11 30.26
N PRO A 64 -17.90 -17.56 29.10
CA PRO A 64 -18.16 -16.95 27.80
C PRO A 64 -19.66 -16.69 27.57
N GLY A 65 -20.07 -15.43 27.64
CA GLY A 65 -21.44 -15.02 27.37
C GLY A 65 -21.64 -14.55 25.92
N PRO A 66 -22.89 -14.20 25.53
CA PRO A 66 -23.23 -13.66 24.21
C PRO A 66 -22.34 -12.47 23.75
N GLU A 67 -21.83 -11.69 24.71
CA GLU A 67 -20.99 -10.51 24.50
C GLU A 67 -19.67 -10.83 23.75
N ILE A 68 -19.10 -12.03 23.94
CA ILE A 68 -17.88 -12.45 23.24
C ILE A 68 -18.15 -12.61 21.75
N TYR A 69 -19.26 -13.26 21.38
CA TYR A 69 -19.63 -13.43 19.97
C TYR A 69 -19.87 -12.08 19.29
N SER A 70 -20.50 -11.13 19.98
CA SER A 70 -20.68 -9.77 19.45
C SER A 70 -19.34 -9.04 19.22
N SER A 71 -18.36 -9.24 20.11
CA SER A 71 -17.04 -8.61 20.00
C SER A 71 -16.20 -9.25 18.87
N LEU A 72 -16.29 -10.57 18.71
CA LEU A 72 -15.71 -11.30 17.59
C LEU A 72 -16.35 -10.87 16.26
N ALA A 73 -17.67 -10.66 16.23
CA ALA A 73 -18.36 -10.17 15.03
C ALA A 73 -17.88 -8.77 14.62
N ILE A 74 -17.75 -7.83 15.57
CA ILE A 74 -17.20 -6.48 15.29
C ILE A 74 -15.75 -6.59 14.79
N THR A 75 -14.95 -7.48 15.37
CA THR A 75 -13.58 -7.73 14.94
C THR A 75 -13.53 -8.25 13.50
N ALA A 76 -14.39 -9.22 13.17
CA ALA A 76 -14.52 -9.76 11.82
C ALA A 76 -14.97 -8.68 10.82
N ILE A 77 -15.94 -7.83 11.19
CA ILE A 77 -16.38 -6.70 10.37
C ILE A 77 -15.24 -5.70 10.14
N SER A 78 -14.39 -5.45 11.15
CA SER A 78 -13.23 -4.56 11.03
C SER A 78 -12.23 -5.08 10.00
N TYR A 79 -11.95 -6.40 10.02
CA TYR A 79 -11.06 -7.04 9.04
C TYR A 79 -11.69 -7.14 7.65
N LEU A 80 -13.01 -7.36 7.56
CA LEU A 80 -13.73 -7.32 6.29
C LEU A 80 -13.68 -5.92 5.67
N TYR A 81 -13.88 -4.88 6.48
CA TYR A 81 -13.72 -3.50 6.07
C TYR A 81 -12.30 -3.24 5.54
N LEU A 82 -11.26 -3.69 6.26
CA LEU A 82 -9.87 -3.59 5.81
C LEU A 82 -9.66 -4.33 4.48
N PHE A 83 -10.18 -5.54 4.35
CA PHE A 83 -10.04 -6.35 3.13
C PHE A 83 -10.68 -5.68 1.90
N ILE A 84 -11.80 -4.99 2.08
CA ILE A 84 -12.50 -4.26 1.01
C ILE A 84 -11.82 -2.93 0.68
N THR A 85 -11.33 -2.20 1.69
CA THR A 85 -10.77 -0.85 1.51
C THR A 85 -9.29 -0.84 1.15
N ALA A 86 -8.52 -1.85 1.57
CA ALA A 86 -7.11 -2.01 1.22
C ALA A 86 -6.84 -1.95 -0.31
N PRO A 87 -7.60 -2.64 -1.19
CA PRO A 87 -7.39 -2.51 -2.63
C PRO A 87 -7.68 -1.11 -3.15
N LEU A 88 -8.72 -0.43 -2.63
CA LEU A 88 -9.05 0.94 -3.03
C LEU A 88 -7.92 1.90 -2.70
N VAL A 89 -7.45 1.88 -1.45
CA VAL A 89 -6.37 2.76 -0.99
C VAL A 89 -5.05 2.43 -1.66
N THR A 90 -4.71 1.14 -1.81
CA THR A 90 -3.47 0.73 -2.47
C THR A 90 -3.45 1.15 -3.95
N GLY A 91 -4.56 0.94 -4.67
CA GLY A 91 -4.71 1.40 -6.05
C GLY A 91 -4.64 2.92 -6.17
N ALA A 92 -5.31 3.63 -5.27
CA ALA A 92 -5.38 5.10 -5.30
C ALA A 92 -4.01 5.72 -4.97
N LEU A 93 -3.29 5.18 -3.98
CA LEU A 93 -1.91 5.56 -3.70
C LEU A 93 -0.99 5.24 -4.88
N THR A 94 -1.17 4.07 -5.50
CA THR A 94 -0.36 3.68 -6.66
C THR A 94 -0.52 4.66 -7.81
N TYR A 95 -1.75 5.02 -8.14
CA TYR A 95 -2.06 6.03 -9.15
C TYR A 95 -1.52 7.41 -8.76
N ALA A 96 -1.83 7.88 -7.55
CA ALA A 96 -1.42 9.19 -7.07
C ALA A 96 0.10 9.38 -7.10
N ILE A 97 0.86 8.40 -6.60
CA ILE A 97 2.32 8.44 -6.55
C ILE A 97 2.90 8.40 -7.96
N SER A 98 2.35 7.55 -8.85
CA SER A 98 2.74 7.49 -10.26
C SER A 98 2.57 8.85 -10.94
N GLU A 99 1.39 9.46 -10.83
CA GLU A 99 1.09 10.77 -11.43
C GLU A 99 1.98 11.89 -10.88
N VAL A 100 2.17 11.94 -9.56
CA VAL A 100 3.07 12.93 -8.91
C VAL A 100 4.52 12.73 -9.36
N TYR A 101 4.96 11.48 -9.50
CA TYR A 101 6.32 11.17 -9.93
C TYR A 101 6.57 11.58 -11.38
N LEU A 102 5.55 11.44 -12.24
CA LEU A 102 5.57 11.90 -13.64
C LEU A 102 5.36 13.42 -13.79
N GLY A 103 5.15 14.16 -12.70
CA GLY A 103 5.03 15.61 -12.70
C GLY A 103 3.60 16.15 -12.82
N HIS A 104 2.58 15.28 -12.83
CA HIS A 104 1.19 15.67 -12.77
C HIS A 104 0.74 16.00 -11.34
N LYS A 105 -0.43 16.65 -11.22
CA LYS A 105 -1.02 17.08 -9.94
C LYS A 105 -2.39 16.42 -9.73
N PRO A 106 -2.43 15.12 -9.37
CA PRO A 106 -3.68 14.41 -9.15
C PRO A 106 -4.38 14.91 -7.87
N THR A 107 -5.72 14.82 -7.84
CA THR A 107 -6.48 15.03 -6.61
C THR A 107 -6.82 13.70 -5.91
N ILE A 108 -7.26 13.78 -4.65
CA ILE A 108 -7.72 12.59 -3.89
C ILE A 108 -8.89 11.92 -4.63
N LEU A 109 -9.84 12.72 -5.13
CA LEU A 109 -11.03 12.21 -5.81
C LEU A 109 -10.67 11.56 -7.14
N ASP A 110 -9.76 12.15 -7.91
CA ASP A 110 -9.30 11.57 -9.19
C ASP A 110 -8.66 10.20 -8.98
N SER A 111 -7.83 10.10 -7.93
CA SER A 111 -7.16 8.85 -7.54
C SER A 111 -8.13 7.74 -7.22
N PHE A 112 -9.18 8.04 -6.44
CA PHE A 112 -10.22 7.06 -6.15
C PHE A 112 -11.08 6.74 -7.38
N ARG A 113 -11.45 7.75 -8.18
CA ARG A 113 -12.28 7.56 -9.38
C ARG A 113 -11.64 6.60 -10.38
N ARG A 114 -10.31 6.65 -10.52
CA ARG A 114 -9.56 5.71 -11.36
C ARG A 114 -9.73 4.27 -10.89
N VAL A 115 -9.74 4.03 -9.59
CA VAL A 115 -9.81 2.68 -8.99
C VAL A 115 -11.23 2.15 -8.88
N PHE A 116 -12.22 3.03 -8.71
CA PHE A 116 -13.64 2.67 -8.56
C PHE A 116 -14.27 2.03 -9.81
N SER A 117 -13.58 2.00 -10.96
CA SER A 117 -14.03 1.18 -12.08
C SER A 117 -14.10 -0.29 -11.64
N PHE A 118 -15.28 -0.92 -11.77
CA PHE A 118 -15.53 -2.30 -11.33
C PHE A 118 -14.46 -3.29 -11.81
N SER A 119 -13.90 -3.07 -13.01
CA SER A 119 -12.83 -3.90 -13.56
C SER A 119 -11.52 -3.78 -12.79
N ILE A 120 -11.08 -2.56 -12.47
CA ILE A 120 -9.80 -2.30 -11.77
C ILE A 120 -9.90 -2.72 -10.32
N PHE A 121 -11.00 -2.36 -9.64
CA PHE A 121 -11.23 -2.77 -8.26
C PHE A 121 -11.25 -4.30 -8.11
N GLY A 122 -11.94 -5.01 -9.01
CA GLY A 122 -11.96 -6.48 -9.02
C GLY A 122 -10.58 -7.10 -9.24
N GLN A 123 -9.74 -6.51 -10.09
CA GLN A 123 -8.37 -6.97 -10.31
C GLN A 123 -7.46 -6.75 -9.09
N LEU A 124 -7.57 -5.60 -8.41
CA LEU A 124 -6.83 -5.33 -7.17
C LEU A 124 -7.30 -6.22 -6.02
N LEU A 125 -8.61 -6.44 -5.91
CA LEU A 125 -9.16 -7.37 -4.92
C LEU A 125 -8.67 -8.79 -5.18
N ALA A 126 -8.63 -9.24 -6.43
CA ALA A 126 -8.05 -10.52 -6.82
C ALA A 126 -6.54 -10.59 -6.51
N ALA A 127 -5.79 -9.51 -6.72
CA ALA A 127 -4.37 -9.43 -6.39
C ALA A 127 -4.12 -9.56 -4.87
N ILE A 128 -4.89 -8.84 -4.05
CA ILE A 128 -4.79 -8.93 -2.59
C ILE A 128 -5.25 -10.31 -2.11
N GLY A 129 -6.36 -10.83 -2.63
CA GLY A 129 -6.83 -12.18 -2.35
C GLY A 129 -5.77 -13.24 -2.67
N LEU A 130 -5.09 -13.12 -3.82
CA LEU A 130 -3.97 -13.99 -4.17
C LEU A 130 -2.82 -13.87 -3.17
N LYS A 131 -2.42 -12.66 -2.78
CA LYS A 131 -1.36 -12.46 -1.78
C LYS A 131 -1.73 -13.07 -0.42
N VAL A 132 -2.98 -12.93 0.00
CA VAL A 132 -3.51 -13.55 1.22
C VAL A 132 -3.46 -15.08 1.12
N ILE A 133 -3.91 -15.66 0.01
CA ILE A 133 -3.87 -17.12 -0.22
C ILE A 133 -2.42 -17.63 -0.20
N VAL A 134 -1.53 -16.96 -0.92
CA VAL A 134 -0.10 -17.29 -1.01
C VAL A 134 0.60 -17.18 0.35
N PHE A 135 0.18 -16.25 1.19
CA PHE A 135 0.68 -16.11 2.56
C PHE A 135 0.12 -17.19 3.51
N ILE A 136 -1.18 -17.48 3.42
CA ILE A 136 -1.87 -18.37 4.36
C ILE A 136 -1.58 -19.85 4.08
N ILE A 137 -1.54 -20.29 2.81
CA ILE A 137 -1.41 -21.72 2.46
C ILE A 137 -0.14 -22.34 3.09
N PRO A 138 1.07 -21.78 2.91
CA PRO A 138 2.27 -22.35 3.51
C PRO A 138 2.23 -22.32 5.04
N LEU A 139 1.65 -21.26 5.63
CA LEU A 139 1.48 -21.18 7.08
C LEU A 139 0.51 -22.23 7.63
N MET A 140 -0.62 -22.47 6.95
CA MET A 140 -1.58 -23.53 7.32
C MET A 140 -0.96 -24.91 7.21
N PHE A 141 -0.16 -25.13 6.16
CA PHE A 141 0.63 -26.35 6.03
C PHE A 141 1.62 -26.50 7.20
N ALA A 142 2.36 -25.45 7.55
CA ALA A 142 3.28 -25.46 8.70
C ALA A 142 2.57 -25.76 10.02
N VAL A 143 1.44 -25.11 10.29
CA VAL A 143 0.64 -25.35 11.51
C VAL A 143 0.16 -26.81 11.56
N SER A 144 -0.29 -27.36 10.44
CA SER A 144 -0.72 -28.76 10.34
C SER A 144 0.42 -29.73 10.64
N VAL A 145 1.60 -29.47 10.08
CA VAL A 145 2.80 -30.30 10.33
C VAL A 145 3.25 -30.20 11.78
N VAL A 146 3.29 -29.00 12.36
CA VAL A 146 3.61 -28.81 13.78
C VAL A 146 2.64 -29.58 14.67
N PHE A 147 1.34 -29.48 14.39
CA PHE A 147 0.31 -30.22 15.13
C PHE A 147 0.54 -31.73 15.06
N LEU A 148 0.77 -32.27 13.86
CA LEU A 148 1.04 -33.70 13.68
C LEU A 148 2.33 -34.13 14.38
N SER A 149 3.41 -33.36 14.29
CA SER A 149 4.68 -33.66 14.97
C SER A 149 4.53 -33.69 16.49
N VAL A 150 3.76 -32.76 17.07
CA VAL A 150 3.46 -32.76 18.51
C VAL A 150 2.64 -34.00 18.89
N MET A 151 1.61 -34.35 18.10
CA MET A 151 0.80 -35.54 18.35
C MET A 151 1.61 -36.85 18.23
N SER A 152 2.50 -36.95 17.24
CA SER A 152 3.40 -38.10 17.10
C SER A 152 4.36 -38.23 18.27
N PHE A 153 4.87 -37.12 18.82
CA PHE A 153 5.70 -37.16 20.02
C PHE A 153 4.94 -37.70 21.23
N VAL A 154 3.72 -37.20 21.45
CA VAL A 154 2.87 -37.62 22.57
C VAL A 154 2.47 -39.09 22.48
N THR A 155 2.21 -39.59 21.28
CA THR A 155 1.68 -40.95 21.07
C THR A 155 2.75 -42.01 20.87
N LEU A 156 3.79 -41.72 20.07
CA LEU A 156 4.80 -42.69 19.64
C LEU A 156 6.16 -42.49 20.34
N GLN A 157 6.29 -41.49 21.22
CA GLN A 157 7.54 -41.12 21.93
C GLN A 157 8.77 -40.96 21.00
N SER A 158 8.53 -40.66 19.73
CA SER A 158 9.57 -40.54 18.71
C SER A 158 10.06 -39.10 18.60
N SER A 159 11.35 -38.88 18.79
CA SER A 159 11.94 -37.53 18.83
C SER A 159 12.32 -36.97 17.45
N TRP A 160 12.55 -37.82 16.45
CA TRP A 160 13.02 -37.40 15.13
C TRP A 160 11.99 -36.57 14.31
N PRO A 161 10.67 -36.82 14.35
CA PRO A 161 9.68 -36.01 13.62
C PRO A 161 9.46 -34.63 14.26
N VAL A 162 9.87 -34.47 15.52
CA VAL A 162 9.74 -33.22 16.27
C VAL A 162 10.73 -32.19 15.78
N ILE A 163 12.00 -32.58 15.58
CA ILE A 163 13.05 -31.63 15.15
C ILE A 163 12.76 -31.10 13.74
N LEU A 164 12.39 -31.99 12.81
CA LEU A 164 12.08 -31.60 11.43
C LEU A 164 10.77 -30.79 11.35
N GLY A 165 9.71 -31.23 12.04
CA GLY A 165 8.39 -30.60 11.95
C GLY A 165 8.22 -29.34 12.77
N LEU A 166 8.98 -29.15 13.86
CA LEU A 166 8.87 -27.97 14.72
C LEU A 166 9.71 -26.79 14.22
N VAL A 167 10.85 -27.05 13.56
CA VAL A 167 11.81 -25.99 13.20
C VAL A 167 11.95 -25.81 11.69
N LEU A 168 12.29 -26.87 10.95
CA LEU A 168 12.63 -26.72 9.53
C LEU A 168 11.40 -26.41 8.66
N ILE A 169 10.28 -27.11 8.88
CA ILE A 169 9.07 -26.92 8.07
C ILE A 169 8.45 -25.53 8.26
N PRO A 170 8.28 -25.01 9.49
CA PRO A 170 7.80 -23.64 9.68
C PRO A 170 8.75 -22.60 9.10
N LEU A 171 10.06 -22.76 9.30
CA LEU A 171 11.06 -21.83 8.75
C LEU A 171 11.01 -21.80 7.22
N PHE A 172 10.96 -22.96 6.57
CA PHE A 172 10.81 -23.07 5.12
C PHE A 172 9.49 -22.44 4.64
N SER A 173 8.38 -22.67 5.35
CA SER A 173 7.07 -22.14 4.98
C SER A 173 7.02 -20.62 5.07
N VAL A 174 7.64 -20.03 6.10
CA VAL A 174 7.80 -18.58 6.24
C VAL A 174 8.69 -18.03 5.13
N ALA A 175 9.85 -18.65 4.87
CA ALA A 175 10.76 -18.24 3.80
C ALA A 175 10.09 -18.30 2.41
N LEU A 176 9.33 -19.35 2.15
CA LEU A 176 8.54 -19.52 0.93
C LEU A 176 7.48 -18.43 0.79
N SER A 177 6.75 -18.13 1.88
CA SER A 177 5.74 -17.07 1.88
C SER A 177 6.35 -15.71 1.56
N ILE A 178 7.48 -15.37 2.20
CA ILE A 178 8.21 -14.13 1.93
C ILE A 178 8.69 -14.10 0.48
N PHE A 179 9.30 -15.19 -0.01
CA PHE A 179 9.78 -15.28 -1.40
C PHE A 179 8.64 -15.03 -2.41
N LEU A 180 7.48 -15.66 -2.21
CA LEU A 180 6.34 -15.49 -3.09
C LEU A 180 5.76 -14.08 -3.01
N LEU A 181 5.64 -13.50 -1.81
CA LEU A 181 5.17 -12.10 -1.65
C LEU A 181 6.10 -11.10 -2.34
N LEU A 182 7.43 -11.30 -2.24
CA LEU A 182 8.39 -10.45 -2.94
C LEU A 182 8.26 -10.58 -4.46
N ARG A 183 8.03 -11.80 -4.98
CA ARG A 183 7.79 -12.02 -6.42
C ARG A 183 6.52 -11.32 -6.91
N LEU A 184 5.53 -11.16 -6.05
CA LEU A 184 4.23 -10.54 -6.32
C LEU A 184 4.16 -9.07 -5.87
N ALA A 185 5.28 -8.47 -5.43
CA ALA A 185 5.29 -7.12 -4.87
C ALA A 185 4.91 -6.03 -5.89
N LEU A 186 5.09 -6.28 -7.19
CA LEU A 186 4.87 -5.30 -8.25
C LEU A 186 3.54 -5.51 -9.00
N ILE A 187 2.61 -6.31 -8.47
CA ILE A 187 1.31 -6.54 -9.11
C ILE A 187 0.49 -5.25 -9.17
N GLU A 188 0.42 -4.49 -8.10
CA GLU A 188 -0.37 -3.26 -8.02
C GLU A 188 0.08 -2.19 -9.01
N PRO A 189 1.38 -1.82 -9.09
CA PRO A 189 1.84 -0.92 -10.14
C PRO A 189 1.63 -1.50 -11.54
N ALA A 190 1.79 -2.80 -11.76
CA ALA A 190 1.50 -3.41 -13.06
C ALA A 190 0.02 -3.32 -13.47
N ILE A 191 -0.92 -3.48 -12.53
CA ILE A 191 -2.36 -3.33 -12.80
C ILE A 191 -2.70 -1.87 -13.11
N ILE A 192 -2.22 -0.93 -12.28
CA ILE A 192 -2.62 0.47 -12.36
C ILE A 192 -1.90 1.23 -13.48
N VAL A 193 -0.57 1.08 -13.57
CA VAL A 193 0.27 1.84 -14.50
C VAL A 193 0.25 1.21 -15.89
N GLU A 194 0.27 -0.12 -16.00
CA GLU A 194 0.22 -0.79 -17.32
C GLU A 194 -1.21 -1.12 -17.75
N THR A 195 -2.24 -0.79 -16.95
CA THR A 195 -3.66 -1.12 -17.20
C THR A 195 -3.89 -2.61 -17.53
N SER A 196 -3.08 -3.47 -16.93
CA SER A 196 -3.03 -4.90 -17.24
C SER A 196 -3.96 -5.71 -16.33
N GLY A 197 -4.60 -6.75 -16.89
CA GLY A 197 -5.39 -7.67 -16.09
C GLY A 197 -4.54 -8.47 -15.09
N VAL A 198 -5.12 -8.89 -13.98
CA VAL A 198 -4.40 -9.55 -12.86
C VAL A 198 -3.50 -10.72 -13.29
N GLY A 199 -3.93 -11.55 -14.25
CA GLY A 199 -3.12 -12.66 -14.76
C GLY A 199 -1.83 -12.21 -15.45
N HIS A 200 -1.92 -11.16 -16.28
CA HIS A 200 -0.74 -10.56 -16.93
C HIS A 200 0.12 -9.82 -15.89
N ALA A 201 -0.48 -9.13 -14.93
CA ALA A 201 0.25 -8.46 -13.86
C ALA A 201 1.09 -9.41 -12.99
N ILE A 202 0.63 -10.65 -12.76
CA ILE A 202 1.38 -11.68 -12.02
C ILE A 202 2.65 -12.08 -12.77
N SER A 203 2.52 -12.49 -14.05
CA SER A 203 3.67 -12.91 -14.85
C SER A 203 4.66 -11.77 -15.06
N ARG A 204 4.13 -10.56 -15.21
CA ARG A 204 4.88 -9.31 -15.28
C ARG A 204 5.70 -9.05 -14.01
N SER A 205 5.05 -9.04 -12.85
CA SER A 205 5.71 -8.87 -11.55
C SER A 205 6.82 -9.91 -11.36
N TRP A 206 6.57 -11.16 -11.74
CA TRP A 206 7.56 -12.24 -11.65
C TRP A 206 8.81 -12.00 -12.51
N LYS A 207 8.62 -11.53 -13.75
CA LYS A 207 9.70 -11.20 -14.70
C LYS A 207 10.51 -9.98 -14.23
N LEU A 208 9.83 -8.92 -13.79
CA LEU A 208 10.46 -7.69 -13.29
C LEU A 208 11.27 -7.96 -12.01
N MET A 209 10.73 -8.76 -11.08
CA MET A 209 11.40 -9.10 -9.82
C MET A 209 12.57 -10.08 -9.96
N SER A 210 12.68 -10.80 -11.08
CA SER A 210 13.79 -11.73 -11.31
C SER A 210 15.14 -11.02 -11.27
N GLY A 211 16.04 -11.42 -10.35
CA GLY A 211 17.34 -10.78 -10.15
C GLY A 211 17.36 -9.56 -9.22
N ASN A 212 16.20 -9.07 -8.76
CA ASN A 212 16.09 -7.88 -7.90
C ASN A 212 15.48 -8.17 -6.51
N LEU A 213 15.31 -9.45 -6.14
CA LEU A 213 14.69 -9.86 -4.87
C LEU A 213 15.43 -9.32 -3.65
N GLY A 214 16.77 -9.34 -3.65
CA GLY A 214 17.57 -8.83 -2.54
C GLY A 214 17.37 -7.33 -2.30
N LYS A 215 17.28 -6.54 -3.38
CA LYS A 215 16.99 -5.10 -3.32
C LYS A 215 15.59 -4.84 -2.77
N CYS A 216 14.59 -5.58 -3.26
CA CYS A 216 13.22 -5.47 -2.77
C CYS A 216 13.10 -5.86 -1.28
N LEU A 217 13.72 -6.98 -0.89
CA LEU A 217 13.77 -7.43 0.50
C LEU A 217 14.43 -6.39 1.40
N GLY A 218 15.58 -5.83 0.98
CA GLY A 218 16.28 -4.78 1.73
C GLY A 218 15.44 -3.52 1.90
N LEU A 219 14.77 -3.07 0.83
CA LEU A 219 13.85 -1.92 0.89
C LEU A 219 12.65 -2.18 1.80
N TYR A 220 12.01 -3.34 1.70
CA TYR A 220 10.93 -3.73 2.62
C TYR A 220 11.41 -3.79 4.06
N PHE A 221 12.59 -4.37 4.32
CA PHE A 221 13.14 -4.49 5.66
C PHE A 221 13.45 -3.13 6.28
N ILE A 222 14.12 -2.24 5.54
CA ILE A 222 14.41 -0.88 6.00
C ILE A 222 13.11 -0.13 6.27
N THR A 223 12.16 -0.18 5.33
CA THR A 223 10.86 0.51 5.48
C THR A 223 10.07 -0.05 6.66
N LEU A 224 10.08 -1.37 6.86
CA LEU A 224 9.43 -2.03 8.00
C LEU A 224 10.01 -1.51 9.31
N ILE A 225 11.34 -1.43 9.44
CA ILE A 225 11.99 -0.93 10.65
C ILE A 225 11.59 0.53 10.89
N VAL A 226 11.71 1.39 9.89
CA VAL A 226 11.42 2.82 10.02
C VAL A 226 9.95 3.05 10.39
N VAL A 227 9.02 2.44 9.65
CA VAL A 227 7.58 2.56 9.90
C VAL A 227 7.20 2.02 11.27
N SER A 228 7.72 0.84 11.65
CA SER A 228 7.40 0.24 12.95
C SER A 228 7.97 1.05 14.10
N PHE A 229 9.19 1.57 13.95
CA PHE A 229 9.84 2.42 14.94
C PHE A 229 9.04 3.71 15.14
N VAL A 230 8.73 4.43 14.06
CA VAL A 230 7.94 5.68 14.14
C VAL A 230 6.55 5.42 14.73
N SER A 231 5.89 4.33 14.30
CA SER A 231 4.58 3.95 14.82
C SER A 231 4.61 3.66 16.33
N TYR A 232 5.60 2.89 16.79
CA TYR A 232 5.77 2.53 18.19
C TYR A 232 5.98 3.79 19.04
N PHE A 233 6.98 4.62 18.71
CA PHE A 233 7.29 5.82 19.50
C PHE A 233 6.18 6.87 19.47
N ALA A 234 5.43 7.00 18.37
CA ALA A 234 4.30 7.92 18.30
C ALA A 234 3.11 7.48 19.16
N THR A 235 2.94 6.18 19.40
CA THR A 235 1.76 5.64 20.11
C THR A 235 2.04 5.27 21.58
N ILE A 236 3.31 5.05 21.97
CA ILE A 236 3.72 4.69 23.34
C ILE A 236 3.09 5.57 24.43
N PRO A 237 3.08 6.91 24.36
CA PRO A 237 2.61 7.73 25.47
C PRO A 237 1.13 7.48 25.80
N THR A 238 0.29 7.27 24.79
CA THR A 238 -1.13 6.96 24.99
C THR A 238 -1.37 5.48 25.28
N GLN A 239 -0.61 4.59 24.63
CA GLN A 239 -0.70 3.16 24.87
C GLN A 239 -0.32 2.79 26.31
N SER A 240 0.73 3.40 26.86
CA SER A 240 1.18 3.18 28.24
C SER A 240 0.17 3.68 29.27
N ALA A 241 -0.52 4.80 29.02
CA ALA A 241 -1.60 5.27 29.88
C ALA A 241 -2.77 4.29 29.93
N VAL A 242 -3.18 3.74 28.77
CA VAL A 242 -4.24 2.72 28.69
C VAL A 242 -3.79 1.42 29.37
N ALA A 243 -2.58 0.94 29.06
CA ALA A 243 -2.03 -0.28 29.65
C ALA A 243 -1.83 -0.18 31.16
N GLY A 244 -1.36 0.96 31.66
CA GLY A 244 -1.15 1.20 33.08
C GLY A 244 -2.45 1.17 33.89
N ALA A 245 -3.56 1.65 33.33
CA ALA A 245 -4.87 1.51 33.95
C ALA A 245 -5.31 0.04 34.07
N ILE A 246 -5.14 -0.73 32.98
CA ILE A 246 -5.45 -2.17 32.93
C ILE A 246 -4.64 -2.93 33.98
N ILE A 247 -3.32 -2.68 34.06
CA ILE A 247 -2.43 -3.33 35.04
C ILE A 247 -2.85 -3.03 36.49
N LYS A 248 -3.35 -1.82 36.76
CA LYS A 248 -3.86 -1.43 38.07
C LYS A 248 -5.26 -1.97 38.37
N GLY A 249 -5.88 -2.71 37.44
CA GLY A 249 -7.25 -3.21 37.59
C GLY A 249 -8.32 -2.11 37.52
N VAL A 250 -7.98 -0.94 36.98
CA VAL A 250 -8.89 0.20 36.84
C VAL A 250 -9.32 0.32 35.38
N ALA A 251 -10.60 0.61 35.15
CA ALA A 251 -11.10 0.88 33.81
C ALA A 251 -10.32 2.05 33.18
N PRO A 252 -9.71 1.88 31.98
CA PRO A 252 -9.04 2.98 31.30
C PRO A 252 -10.03 4.11 31.00
N SER A 253 -9.60 5.35 31.17
CA SER A 253 -10.44 6.51 30.84
C SER A 253 -10.83 6.48 29.36
N GLY A 254 -12.13 6.68 29.07
CA GLY A 254 -12.62 6.80 27.71
C GLY A 254 -11.93 7.91 26.91
N VAL A 255 -11.50 8.97 27.58
CA VAL A 255 -10.73 10.07 26.95
C VAL A 255 -9.36 9.57 26.49
N PHE A 256 -8.63 8.81 27.32
CA PHE A 256 -7.33 8.25 26.93
C PHE A 256 -7.45 7.21 25.81
N ILE A 257 -8.52 6.41 25.81
CA ILE A 257 -8.83 5.49 24.72
C ILE A 257 -9.10 6.27 23.42
N ALA A 258 -9.94 7.31 23.46
CA ALA A 258 -10.25 8.12 22.29
C ALA A 258 -8.99 8.80 21.74
N LEU A 259 -8.15 9.37 22.61
CA LEU A 259 -6.87 9.95 22.23
C LEU A 259 -5.93 8.91 21.60
N HIS A 260 -5.80 7.73 22.19
CA HIS A 260 -5.00 6.64 21.61
C HIS A 260 -5.50 6.23 20.22
N THR A 261 -6.83 6.15 20.05
CA THR A 261 -7.47 5.83 18.76
C THR A 261 -7.11 6.87 17.71
N ILE A 262 -7.30 8.16 18.02
CA ILE A 262 -7.04 9.27 17.11
C ILE A 262 -5.56 9.29 16.70
N ILE A 263 -4.65 9.16 17.66
CA ILE A 263 -3.21 9.14 17.36
C ILE A 263 -2.86 7.93 16.50
N SER A 264 -3.35 6.74 16.83
CA SER A 264 -3.10 5.53 16.04
C SER A 264 -3.64 5.64 14.61
N ALA A 265 -4.81 6.25 14.44
CA ALA A 265 -5.41 6.54 13.14
C ALA A 265 -4.53 7.48 12.30
N LEU A 266 -4.09 8.59 12.89
CA LEU A 266 -3.28 9.60 12.23
C LEU A 266 -1.90 9.06 11.87
N VAL A 267 -1.26 8.33 12.79
CA VAL A 267 0.04 7.69 12.57
C VAL A 267 -0.05 6.63 11.47
N GLY A 268 -1.09 5.79 11.50
CA GLY A 268 -1.34 4.79 10.45
C GLY A 268 -1.54 5.43 9.08
N ALA A 269 -2.40 6.45 8.99
CA ALA A 269 -2.64 7.18 7.74
C ALA A 269 -1.39 7.90 7.23
N ALA A 270 -0.57 8.45 8.13
CA ALA A 270 0.67 9.12 7.77
C ALA A 270 1.73 8.14 7.24
N LEU A 271 1.86 6.96 7.85
CA LEU A 271 2.92 6.01 7.49
C LEU A 271 2.56 5.11 6.30
N ALA A 272 1.28 4.93 5.99
CA ALA A 272 0.83 4.05 4.92
C ALA A 272 1.47 4.33 3.54
N PRO A 273 1.58 5.60 3.08
CA PRO A 273 2.13 5.88 1.77
C PRO A 273 3.62 5.58 1.64
N VAL A 274 4.37 5.51 2.75
CA VAL A 274 5.83 5.33 2.73
C VAL A 274 6.20 4.05 2.00
N THR A 275 5.60 2.93 2.37
CA THR A 275 5.83 1.64 1.71
C THR A 275 5.37 1.65 0.26
N SER A 276 4.23 2.29 -0.04
CA SER A 276 3.73 2.40 -1.43
C SER A 276 4.71 3.16 -2.31
N ILE A 277 5.28 4.28 -1.84
CA ILE A 277 6.25 5.07 -2.60
C ILE A 277 7.49 4.23 -2.91
N VAL A 278 8.05 3.56 -1.90
CA VAL A 278 9.25 2.71 -2.06
C VAL A 278 9.04 1.66 -3.14
N ILE A 279 7.88 0.99 -3.16
CA ILE A 279 7.58 -0.07 -4.13
C ILE A 279 7.36 0.50 -5.54
N ILE A 280 6.75 1.66 -5.66
CA ILE A 280 6.52 2.31 -6.97
C ILE A 280 7.83 2.84 -7.55
N LEU A 281 8.70 3.43 -6.73
CA LEU A 281 10.03 3.83 -7.15
C LEU A 281 10.89 2.62 -7.55
N LEU A 282 10.81 1.52 -6.79
CA LEU A 282 11.46 0.26 -7.17
C LEU A 282 10.92 -0.27 -8.51
N TYR A 283 9.61 -0.17 -8.74
CA TYR A 283 8.99 -0.55 -10.00
C TYR A 283 9.56 0.26 -11.18
N TYR A 284 9.64 1.59 -11.05
CA TYR A 284 10.24 2.44 -12.08
C TYR A 284 11.73 2.18 -12.28
N ASP A 285 12.51 2.03 -11.20
CA ASP A 285 13.94 1.70 -11.30
C ASP A 285 14.17 0.39 -12.06
N ILE A 286 13.39 -0.65 -11.76
CA ILE A 286 13.52 -1.93 -12.45
C ILE A 286 13.14 -1.79 -13.93
N ARG A 287 12.09 -1.05 -14.26
CA ARG A 287 11.68 -0.82 -15.66
C ARG A 287 12.71 0.01 -16.43
N ILE A 288 13.29 1.04 -15.82
CA ILE A 288 14.38 1.80 -16.42
C ILE A 288 15.57 0.87 -16.73
N ARG A 289 15.99 0.04 -15.77
CA ARG A 289 17.14 -0.86 -15.94
C ARG A 289 16.91 -2.00 -16.93
N LYS A 290 15.70 -2.55 -17.01
CA LYS A 290 15.39 -3.73 -17.84
C LYS A 290 14.82 -3.39 -19.20
N GLU A 291 14.15 -2.25 -19.33
CA GLU A 291 13.30 -1.93 -20.48
C GLU A 291 13.70 -0.59 -21.13
N GLY A 292 14.57 0.21 -20.49
CA GLY A 292 14.92 1.53 -21.01
C GLY A 292 13.72 2.49 -20.97
N PHE A 293 12.89 2.39 -19.93
CA PHE A 293 11.68 3.21 -19.77
C PHE A 293 11.94 4.73 -19.80
N ASP A 294 13.14 5.16 -19.42
CA ASP A 294 13.61 6.54 -19.58
C ASP A 294 13.71 6.97 -21.05
N LEU A 295 14.12 6.08 -21.94
CA LEU A 295 14.15 6.32 -23.39
C LEU A 295 12.75 6.39 -23.99
N GLU A 296 11.82 5.55 -23.53
CA GLU A 296 10.42 5.59 -23.97
C GLU A 296 9.78 6.95 -23.66
N LEU A 297 9.98 7.46 -22.44
CA LEU A 297 9.43 8.75 -22.04
C LEU A 297 10.11 9.94 -22.74
N LEU A 298 11.42 9.88 -23.00
CA LEU A 298 12.12 10.88 -23.81
C LEU A 298 11.62 10.90 -25.26
N ALA A 299 11.35 9.73 -25.84
CA ALA A 299 10.81 9.63 -27.19
C ALA A 299 9.40 10.24 -27.29
N ASP A 300 8.56 10.04 -26.27
CA ASP A 300 7.20 10.58 -26.20
C ASP A 300 7.17 12.10 -25.95
N GLU A 301 8.10 12.62 -25.15
CA GLU A 301 8.27 14.06 -24.97
C GLU A 301 8.74 14.74 -26.28
N MET A 302 9.62 14.07 -27.03
CA MET A 302 10.05 14.55 -28.35
C MET A 302 8.92 14.50 -29.40
N SER A 303 8.10 13.46 -29.41
CA SER A 303 6.97 13.32 -30.35
C SER A 303 5.89 14.38 -30.09
N SER A 304 5.51 14.58 -28.83
CA SER A 304 4.53 15.60 -28.42
C SER A 304 5.02 17.03 -28.70
N THR A 305 6.31 17.31 -28.45
CA THR A 305 6.93 18.59 -28.83
C THR A 305 6.88 18.78 -30.36
N ARG A 306 7.21 17.73 -31.13
CA ARG A 306 7.14 17.78 -32.59
C ARG A 306 5.73 18.12 -33.08
N ASP A 307 4.70 17.48 -32.54
CA ASP A 307 3.31 17.72 -32.94
C ASP A 307 2.85 19.15 -32.59
N SER A 308 3.35 19.73 -31.49
CA SER A 308 3.15 21.15 -31.16
C SER A 308 3.80 22.11 -32.16
N TYR A 309 4.94 21.77 -32.76
CA TYR A 309 5.60 22.63 -33.76
C TYR A 309 4.89 22.60 -35.13
N TRP A 310 4.15 21.52 -35.45
CA TRP A 310 3.42 21.38 -36.71
C TRP A 310 1.97 21.86 -36.65
N MET A 311 1.41 22.13 -35.46
CA MET A 311 0.20 22.96 -35.32
C MET A 311 0.56 24.42 -35.61
N LYS A 312 0.33 24.83 -36.85
CA LYS A 312 0.66 26.16 -37.42
C LYS A 312 0.33 27.31 -36.47
N PRO A 313 1.16 28.38 -36.42
CA PRO A 313 0.63 29.69 -36.05
C PRO A 313 -0.49 29.99 -37.06
N GLU A 314 -1.68 30.36 -36.60
CA GLU A 314 -2.63 31.03 -37.48
C GLU A 314 -1.89 32.21 -38.11
N LEU A 315 -1.54 32.09 -39.39
CA LEU A 315 -0.95 33.20 -40.13
C LEU A 315 -1.93 34.37 -39.97
N PRO A 316 -1.47 35.59 -39.67
CA PRO A 316 -2.32 36.75 -39.60
C PRO A 316 -3.18 36.76 -40.87
N GLN A 317 -4.49 36.61 -40.70
CA GLN A 317 -5.39 36.65 -41.84
C GLN A 317 -5.23 38.04 -42.45
N GLU A 318 -4.77 38.12 -43.71
CA GLU A 318 -4.75 39.38 -44.44
C GLU A 318 -6.17 39.95 -44.38
N GLN A 319 -6.33 41.08 -43.69
CA GLN A 319 -7.58 41.80 -43.71
C GLN A 319 -7.86 42.17 -45.16
N PRO A 320 -9.06 41.85 -45.70
CA PRO A 320 -9.37 42.19 -47.08
C PRO A 320 -9.26 43.70 -47.27
N PRO A 321 -8.78 44.16 -48.44
CA PRO A 321 -8.54 45.57 -48.69
C PRO A 321 -9.83 46.36 -48.48
N ILE A 322 -9.72 47.47 -47.76
CA ILE A 322 -10.82 48.41 -47.50
C ILE A 322 -11.29 48.89 -48.87
N SER A 323 -12.55 48.61 -49.21
CA SER A 323 -13.17 49.15 -50.42
C SER A 323 -13.42 50.64 -50.21
N ASP A 324 -12.93 51.46 -51.15
CA ASP A 324 -13.20 52.89 -51.16
C ASP A 324 -14.71 53.16 -51.27
N PRO A 325 -15.23 54.19 -50.59
CA PRO A 325 -16.65 54.51 -50.65
C PRO A 325 -17.03 54.98 -52.06
N PRO A 326 -18.27 54.68 -52.51
CA PRO A 326 -18.72 55.08 -53.84
C PRO A 326 -18.75 56.61 -53.94
N GLY A 327 -18.10 57.13 -54.98
CA GLY A 327 -18.14 58.54 -55.32
C GLY A 327 -19.59 59.00 -55.53
N THR A 328 -19.97 60.05 -54.81
CA THR A 328 -21.20 60.79 -55.06
C THR A 328 -21.00 61.67 -56.28
N ASP A 329 -21.46 61.20 -57.43
CA ASP A 329 -21.81 62.10 -58.53
C ASP A 329 -23.25 62.60 -58.33
N GLN A 330 -23.37 63.93 -58.38
CA GLN A 330 -24.57 64.80 -58.32
C GLN A 330 -24.93 65.43 -56.97
#